data_AF-A0A957G646-F1
#
_entry.id   AF-A0A957G646-F1
#
_cell.length_a   1.000
_cell.length_b   1.000
_cell.length_c   1.000
_cell.angle_alpha   90.00
_cell.angle_beta   90.00
_cell.angle_gamma   90.00
#
_symmetry.space_group_name_H-M   'P 1'
#
loop_
_entity.id
_entity.type
_entity.pdbx_description
1 polymer ?
#
loop_
_entity_poly.entity_id
_entity_poly.type
_entity_poly.pdbx_seq_one_letter_code
_entity_poly.pdbx_strand_id
1 'polypeptide(L)' 'ANPDRYHVRAPSFINLMALGPMSIGHKVADIVAILGSIDIVLGEVDR' A
#
# COMPACT_ATOMS: atom_id res chain seq x y z
N ALA A 1 22.76 -9.25 22.07
CA ALA A 1 22.78 -9.68 20.66
C ALA A 1 21.65 -8.95 19.96
N ASN A 2 21.91 -7.74 19.49
CA ASN A 2 20.89 -6.91 18.85
C ASN A 2 21.11 -6.97 17.33
N PRO A 3 20.05 -7.05 16.52
CA PRO A 3 20.17 -7.08 15.07
C PRO A 3 20.61 -5.71 14.53
N ASP A 4 21.64 -5.68 13.69
CA ASP A 4 22.18 -4.45 13.07
C ASP A 4 21.21 -3.80 12.06
N ARG A 5 20.24 -4.57 11.53
CA ARG A 5 19.20 -4.07 10.63
C ARG A 5 18.00 -4.99 10.63
N TYR A 6 16.81 -4.41 10.78
CA TYR A 6 15.53 -5.11 10.67
C TYR A 6 14.77 -4.53 9.47
N HIS A 7 14.58 -5.33 8.43
CA HIS A 7 13.82 -4.95 7.25
C HIS A 7 12.59 -5.86 7.15
N VAL A 8 11.43 -5.31 7.47
CA VAL A 8 10.15 -6.00 7.31
C VAL A 8 9.50 -5.46 6.06
N ARG A 9 9.21 -6.34 5.10
CA ARG A 9 8.33 -5.98 3.99
C ARG A 9 6.90 -6.07 4.48
N ALA A 10 6.29 -4.91 4.68
CA ALA A 10 4.86 -4.85 4.97
C ALA A 10 4.05 -5.41 3.79
N PRO A 11 3.07 -6.30 4.02
CA PRO A 11 2.16 -6.77 2.98
C PRO A 11 1.38 -5.62 2.33
N SER A 12 1.15 -4.53 3.06
CA SER A 12 0.55 -3.29 2.55
C SER A 12 1.35 -2.64 1.41
N PHE A 13 2.67 -2.84 1.36
CA PHE A 13 3.52 -2.34 0.28
C PHE A 13 3.26 -3.09 -1.04
N ILE A 14 2.91 -4.38 -0.97
CA ILE A 14 2.54 -5.19 -2.15
C ILE A 14 1.15 -4.78 -2.63
N ASN A 15 0.22 -4.52 -1.71
CA ASN A 15 -1.11 -4.03 -2.05
C ASN A 15 -1.08 -2.65 -2.74
N LEU A 16 -0.11 -1.80 -2.42
CA LEU A 16 0.13 -0.54 -3.13
C LEU A 16 0.48 -0.73 -4.62
N MET A 17 1.10 -1.85 -4.99
CA MET A 17 1.36 -2.14 -6.41
C MET A 17 0.09 -2.43 -7.19
N ALA A 18 -0.98 -2.91 -6.54
CA ALA A 18 -2.28 -3.14 -7.19
C ALA A 18 -3.04 -1.83 -7.46
N LEU A 19 -2.77 -0.78 -6.68
CA LEU A 19 -3.36 0.55 -6.89
C LEU A 19 -3.03 1.10 -8.28
N GLY A 20 -1.79 0.95 -8.74
CA GLY A 20 -1.33 1.43 -10.05
C GLY A 20 -2.22 0.95 -11.22
N PRO A 21 -2.32 -0.36 -11.49
CA PRO A 21 -3.16 -0.89 -12.57
C PRO A 21 -4.66 -0.64 -12.34
N MET A 22 -5.13 -0.59 -11.09
CA MET A 22 -6.54 -0.29 -10.78
C MET A 22 -6.90 1.19 -10.99
N SER A 23 -5.92 2.10 -10.97
CA SER A 23 -6.13 3.55 -11.14
C SER A 23 -6.15 3.99 -12.60
N ILE A 24 -5.67 3.14 -13.53
CA ILE A 24 -5.56 3.52 -14.96
C ILE A 24 -6.96 3.66 -15.56
N GLY A 25 -7.26 4.85 -16.10
CA GLY A 25 -8.55 5.15 -16.73
C GLY A 25 -9.65 5.59 -15.75
N HIS A 26 -9.35 5.65 -14.46
CA HIS A 26 -10.28 6.08 -13.41
C HIS A 26 -10.04 7.54 -12.99
N LYS A 27 -11.08 8.19 -12.48
CA LYS A 27 -10.97 9.58 -11.98
C LYS A 27 -10.32 9.59 -10.60
N VAL A 28 -9.76 10.74 -10.21
CA VAL A 28 -9.16 10.93 -8.87
C VAL A 28 -10.13 10.57 -7.74
N ALA A 29 -11.44 10.79 -7.93
CA ALA A 29 -12.46 10.39 -6.97
C ALA A 29 -12.55 8.86 -6.80
N ASP A 30 -12.39 8.10 -7.88
CA ASP A 30 -12.45 6.63 -7.86
C ASP A 30 -11.22 6.03 -7.15
N ILE A 31 -10.09 6.74 -7.15
CA ILE A 31 -8.87 6.33 -6.43
C ILE A 31 -9.15 6.20 -4.94
N VAL A 32 -9.96 7.09 -4.34
CA VAL A 32 -10.32 7.01 -2.92
C VAL A 32 -11.14 5.76 -2.61
N ALA A 33 -12.07 5.38 -3.50
CA ALA A 33 -12.86 4.16 -3.36
C ALA A 33 -12.00 2.91 -3.54
N ILE A 34 -11.07 2.92 -4.51
CA ILE A 34 -10.12 1.83 -4.75
C ILE A 34 -9.20 1.66 -3.54
N LEU A 35 -8.67 2.75 -2.97
CA LEU A 35 -7.85 2.73 -1.74
C LEU A 35 -8.61 2.11 -0.56
N GLY A 36 -9.89 2.44 -0.40
CA GLY A 36 -10.76 1.85 0.62
C GLY A 36 -11.04 0.36 0.39
N SER A 37 -11.06 -0.10 -0.87
CA SER A 37 -11.29 -1.51 -1.20
C SER A 37 -10.07 -2.43 -0.98
N ILE A 38 -8.86 -1.86 -1.09
CA ILE A 38 -7.60 -2.60 -0.93
C ILE A 38 -7.17 -2.70 0.55
N ASP A 39 -7.84 -1.95 1.44
CA ASP A 39 -7.59 -1.91 2.89
C ASP A 39 -6.10 -1.72 3.22
N ILE A 40 -5.51 -0.65 2.66
CA ILE A 40 -4.13 -0.29 2.97
C ILE A 40 -4.05 0.38 4.34
N VAL A 41 -3.49 -0.32 5.32
CA VAL A 41 -3.10 0.29 6.59
C VAL A 41 -1.85 1.14 6.35
N LEU A 42 -2.02 2.46 6.23
CA LEU A 42 -0.92 3.41 6.00
C LEU A 42 0.18 3.32 7.08
N GLY A 43 -0.16 2.87 8.30
CA GLY A 43 0.79 2.70 9.40
C GLY A 43 1.78 1.53 9.22
N GLU A 44 1.51 0.59 8.32
CA GLU A 44 2.45 -0.50 7.97
C GLU A 44 3.37 -0.14 6.81
N VAL A 45 2.94 0.73 5.88
CA VAL A 45 3.71 1.10 4.68
C VAL A 45 4.89 2.04 5.00
N ASP A 46 4.79 2.83 6.06
CA ASP A 46 5.76 3.87 6.43
C ASP A 46 6.89 3.37 7.37
N ARG A 47 6.94 2.06 7.67
CA ARG A 47 7.88 1.45 8.64
C ARG A 47 9.01 0.68 7.98
#